data_AF-A0A9E0ZZS3-F1
#
_entry.id   AF-A0A9E0ZZS3-F1
#
_cell.length_a   1.000
_cell.length_b   1.000
_cell.length_c   1.000
_cell.angle_alpha   90.00
_cell.angle_beta   90.00
_cell.angle_gamma   90.00
#
_symmetry.space_group_name_H-M   'P 1'
#
loop_
_entity.id
_entity.type
_entity.pdbx_description
1 polymer ?
#
loop_
_entity_poly.entity_id
_entity_poly.type
_entity_poly.pdbx_seq_one_letter_code
_entity_poly.pdbx_strand_id
1 'polypeptide(L)' 'MSDDKKLTFEEFLQMPREEQNIRYRDLSDHDKFRARMSEGGYSFVDDGTPPMTEEDFCAMFGMTKQELEAFKKCHNLN' A
#
# COMPACT_ATOMS: atom_id res chain seq x y z
N MET A 1 -28.87 16.39 16.52
CA MET A 1 -28.00 15.37 15.92
C MET A 1 -27.13 16.13 14.94
N SER A 2 -25.95 16.57 15.37
CA SER A 2 -24.98 17.12 14.43
C SER A 2 -24.34 15.91 13.78
N ASP A 3 -24.68 15.65 12.53
CA ASP A 3 -23.95 14.69 11.72
C ASP A 3 -22.54 15.25 11.53
N ASP A 4 -21.66 14.95 12.49
CA ASP A 4 -20.21 15.20 12.43
C ASP A 4 -19.67 14.40 11.25
N LYS A 5 -19.80 14.98 10.06
CA LYS A 5 -19.39 14.38 8.80
C LYS A 5 -17.87 14.28 8.80
N LYS A 6 -17.36 13.13 9.27
CA LYS A 6 -15.93 12.82 9.27
C LYS A 6 -15.40 12.86 7.85
N LEU A 7 -14.20 13.41 7.69
CA LEU A 7 -13.55 13.50 6.39
C LEU A 7 -13.22 12.07 5.90
N THR A 8 -13.58 11.75 4.66
CA THR A 8 -13.25 10.45 4.09
C THR A 8 -11.81 10.42 3.58
N PHE A 9 -11.25 9.21 3.46
CA PHE A 9 -9.90 9.03 2.91
C PHE A 9 -9.75 9.60 1.49
N GLU A 10 -10.76 9.47 0.64
CA GLU A 10 -10.73 9.98 -0.74
C GLU A 10 -10.71 11.51 -0.78
N GLU A 11 -11.55 12.16 0.03
CA GLU A 11 -11.56 13.63 0.15
C GLU A 11 -10.22 14.15 0.69
N PHE A 12 -9.63 13.43 1.66
CA PHE A 12 -8.31 13.77 2.20
C PHE A 12 -7.19 13.67 1.17
N LEU A 13 -7.21 12.65 0.30
CA LEU A 13 -6.16 12.43 -0.68
C LEU A 13 -6.15 13.49 -1.80
N GLN A 14 -7.31 14.07 -2.09
CA GLN A 14 -7.46 15.16 -3.07
C GLN A 14 -6.98 16.52 -2.53
N MET A 15 -6.77 16.66 -1.22
CA MET A 15 -6.31 17.90 -0.61
C MET A 15 -4.79 18.10 -0.78
N PRO A 16 -4.30 19.34 -0.84
CA PRO A 16 -2.88 19.62 -0.79
C PRO A 16 -2.27 19.16 0.55
N ARG A 17 -0.99 18.82 0.52
CA ARG A 17 -0.28 18.20 1.65
C ARG A 17 -0.33 19.04 2.94
N GLU A 18 -0.29 20.35 2.81
CA GLU A 18 -0.40 21.28 3.93
C GLU A 18 -1.77 21.17 4.63
N GLU A 19 -2.84 20.98 3.86
CA GLU A 19 -4.20 20.82 4.38
C GLU A 19 -4.44 19.40 4.91
N GLN A 20 -3.85 18.37 4.28
CA GLN A 20 -3.84 17.01 4.79
C GLN A 20 -3.27 16.96 6.22
N ASN A 21 -2.15 17.62 6.51
CA ASN A 21 -1.55 17.62 7.85
C ASN A 21 -2.50 18.16 8.93
N ILE A 22 -3.31 19.17 8.59
CA ILE A 22 -4.27 19.79 9.51
C ILE A 22 -5.50 18.90 9.69
N ARG A 23 -6.01 18.35 8.59
CA ARG A 23 -7.25 17.57 8.53
C ARG A 23 -7.08 16.11 8.91
N TYR A 24 -5.85 15.62 9.05
CA TYR A 24 -5.58 14.23 9.45
C TYR A 24 -6.27 13.85 10.76
N ARG A 25 -6.44 14.80 11.69
CA ARG A 25 -7.17 14.59 12.95
C ARG A 25 -8.68 14.34 12.75
N ASP A 26 -9.25 14.87 11.66
CA ASP A 26 -10.68 14.82 11.32
C ASP A 26 -11.05 13.53 10.56
N LEU A 27 -10.05 12.72 10.20
CA LEU A 27 -10.24 11.38 9.64
C LEU A 27 -10.74 10.41 10.70
N SER A 28 -11.54 9.43 10.26
CA SER A 28 -11.82 8.24 11.05
C SER A 28 -10.55 7.41 11.29
N ASP A 29 -10.51 6.57 12.33
CA ASP A 29 -9.34 5.71 12.59
C ASP A 29 -9.06 4.75 11.42
N HIS A 30 -10.11 4.28 10.75
CA HIS A 30 -10.01 3.48 9.53
C HIS A 30 -9.32 4.26 8.40
N ASP A 31 -9.70 5.52 8.20
CA ASP A 31 -9.14 6.36 7.13
C ASP A 31 -7.72 6.85 7.46
N LYS A 32 -7.40 7.07 8.74
CA LYS A 32 -6.02 7.32 9.20
C LYS A 32 -5.11 6.14 8.87
N PHE A 33 -5.59 4.91 9.08
CA PHE A 33 -4.85 3.71 8.69
C PHE A 33 -4.59 3.69 7.17
N ARG A 34 -5.62 3.94 6.35
CA ARG A 34 -5.47 4.01 4.88
C ARG A 34 -4.50 5.09 4.43
N ALA A 35 -4.57 6.29 5.03
CA ALA A 35 -3.65 7.39 4.74
C ALA A 35 -2.20 7.03 5.07
N ARG A 36 -1.97 6.41 6.22
CA ARG A 36 -0.62 5.97 6.63
C ARG A 36 -0.04 4.91 5.69
N MET A 37 -0.87 3.99 5.20
CA MET A 37 -0.43 2.99 4.23
C MET A 37 -0.12 3.62 2.86
N SER A 38 -0.89 4.62 2.43
CA SER A 38 -0.64 5.32 1.16
C SER A 38 0.63 6.17 1.15
N GLU A 39 1.04 6.74 2.29
CA GLU A 39 2.26 7.55 2.38
C GLU A 39 3.55 6.75 2.25
N GLY A 40 3.52 5.45 2.55
CA GLY A 40 4.68 4.57 2.52
C GLY A 40 5.06 4.06 1.12
N GLY A 41 4.47 4.58 0.05
CA GLY A 41 4.66 4.04 -1.30
C GLY A 41 3.94 2.71 -1.55
N TYR A 42 3.23 2.18 -0.56
CA TYR A 42 2.21 1.15 -0.76
C TYR A 42 0.94 1.81 -1.27
N SER A 43 1.00 2.27 -2.51
CA SER A 43 -0.22 2.41 -3.29
C SER A 43 -0.88 1.03 -3.30
N PHE A 44 -2.02 0.89 -2.62
CA PHE A 44 -3.02 -0.16 -2.92
C PHE A 44 -3.63 0.12 -4.30
N VAL A 45 -2.78 0.38 -5.29
CA VAL A 45 -3.18 0.36 -6.67
C VAL A 45 -3.39 -1.11 -6.99
N ASP A 46 -4.64 -1.52 -6.90
CA ASP A 46 -5.16 -2.51 -7.84
C ASP A 46 -5.12 -1.82 -9.22
N ASP A 47 -3.92 -1.53 -9.75
CA ASP A 47 -3.74 -0.86 -11.06
C ASP A 47 -4.09 -1.81 -12.21
N GLY A 48 -4.71 -2.95 -11.91
CA GLY A 48 -4.75 -4.11 -12.80
C GLY A 48 -3.35 -4.67 -13.11
N THR A 49 -2.29 -4.20 -12.44
CA THR A 49 -0.96 -4.81 -12.58
C THR A 49 -1.05 -6.19 -11.94
N PRO A 50 -0.94 -7.28 -12.74
CA PRO A 50 -1.00 -8.61 -12.18
C PRO A 50 0.11 -8.78 -11.14
N PRO A 51 -0.12 -9.57 -10.08
CA PRO A 51 0.94 -9.89 -9.14
C PRO A 51 2.14 -10.43 -9.92
N MET A 52 3.33 -9.95 -9.56
CA MET A 52 4.56 -10.34 -10.23
C MET A 52 4.70 -11.87 -10.22
N THR A 53 4.91 -12.47 -11.40
CA THR A 53 5.10 -13.92 -11.49
C THR A 53 6.50 -14.29 -10.98
N GLU A 54 6.69 -15.55 -10.58
CA GLU A 54 8.00 -16.05 -10.18
C GLU A 54 9.04 -15.93 -11.31
N GLU A 55 8.57 -16.01 -12.56
CA GLU A 55 9.40 -15.91 -13.76
C GLU A 55 9.89 -14.48 -13.97
N ASP A 56 8.99 -13.50 -13.82
CA ASP A 56 9.33 -12.08 -13.84
C ASP A 56 10.28 -11.72 -12.69
N PHE A 57 10.04 -12.27 -11.49
CA PHE A 57 10.92 -12.08 -10.33
C PHE A 57 12.33 -12.62 -10.62
N CYS A 58 12.41 -13.87 -11.10
CA CYS A 58 13.69 -14.48 -11.49
C CYS A 58 14.43 -13.65 -12.54
N ALA A 59 13.73 -13.16 -13.56
CA ALA A 59 14.31 -12.33 -14.62
C ALA A 59 14.78 -10.96 -14.09
N MET A 60 14.00 -10.31 -13.22
CA MET A 60 14.32 -9.01 -12.64
C MET A 60 15.57 -9.07 -11.75
N PHE A 61 15.70 -10.13 -10.95
CA PHE A 61 16.82 -10.28 -10.02
C PHE A 61 17.98 -11.11 -10.60
N GLY A 62 17.88 -11.54 -11.86
CA GLY A 62 18.93 -12.30 -12.54
C GLY A 62 19.22 -13.65 -11.87
N MET A 63 18.20 -14.26 -11.27
CA MET A 63 18.32 -15.51 -10.52
C MET A 63 17.56 -16.64 -11.19
N THR A 64 17.97 -17.87 -10.92
CA THR A 64 17.31 -19.08 -11.41
C THR A 64 16.14 -19.48 -10.51
N LYS A 65 15.17 -20.23 -11.05
CA LYS A 65 14.08 -20.82 -10.26
C LYS A 65 14.60 -21.66 -9.08
N GLN A 66 15.73 -22.34 -9.26
CA GLN A 66 16.34 -23.15 -8.20
C GLN A 66 16.89 -22.30 -7.05
N GLU A 67 17.46 -21.13 -7.34
CA GLU A 67 17.92 -20.17 -6.32
C GLU A 67 16.73 -19.54 -5.58
N LEU A 68 15.62 -19.31 -6.28
CA LEU A 68 14.39 -18.81 -5.68
C LEU A 68 13.80 -19.84 -4.70
N GLU A 69 13.74 -21.10 -5.10
CA GLU A 69 13.27 -22.19 -4.23
C GLU A 69 14.19 -22.41 -3.03
N ALA A 70 15.51 -22.29 -3.21
CA ALA A 70 16.47 -22.34 -2.10
C ALA A 70 16.26 -21.18 -1.12
N PHE A 71 16.04 -19.97 -1.63
CA PHE A 71 15.73 -18.80 -0.82
C PHE A 71 14.44 -18.99 -0.01
N LYS A 72 13.35 -19.41 -0.66
CA LYS A 72 12.07 -19.68 0.01
C LYS A 72 12.22 -20.70 1.13
N LYS A 73 12.95 -21.78 0.87
CA LYS A 73 13.25 -22.83 1.85
C LYS A 73 14.06 -22.31 3.04
N CYS A 74 15.05 -21.45 2.81
CA CYS A 74 15.83 -20.82 3.89
C CYS A 74 15.00 -19.86 4.75
N HIS A 75 13.97 -19.23 4.16
CA HIS A 75 13.15 -18.22 4.82
C HIS A 75 11.77 -18.72 5.28
N ASN A 76 11.48 -20.02 5.16
CA ASN A 76 10.16 -20.62 5.45
C ASN A 76 9.00 -19.90 4.73
N LEU A 77 9.24 -19.47 3.50
CA LEU A 77 8.21 -18.92 2.62
C LEU A 77 7.55 -20.10 1.91
N ASN A 78 6.23 -20.25 2.07
CA ASN A 78 5.41 -21.24 1.37
C ASN A 78 4.95 -20.72 0.02
#